data_AF-A0A0X3VQF6-F1
#
_entry.id   AF-A0A0X3VQF6-F1
#
_cell.length_a   1.000
_cell.length_b   1.000
_cell.length_c   1.000
_cell.angle_alpha   90.00
_cell.angle_beta   90.00
_cell.angle_gamma   90.00
#
_symmetry.space_group_name_H-M   'P 1'
#
loop_
_entity.id
_entity.type
_entity.pdbx_description
1 polymer ?
#
loop_
_entity_poly.entity_id
_entity_poly.type
_entity_poly.pdbx_seq_one_letter_code
_entity_poly.pdbx_strand_id
1 'polypeptide(L)'
;MSDKARKLFEALDLDENGTLTREEVIIALRTKGPSLAASGDLPVWAVGDENASSALFDAADQNGDAVLTLEEFAAVVDRRFGWA
;
A
#
# COMPACT_ATOMS: atom_id res chain seq x y z
N MET A 1 5.45 2.60 14.03
CA MET A 1 5.86 1.99 12.75
C MET A 1 5.68 0.49 12.87
N SER A 2 4.56 -0.03 12.38
CA SER A 2 4.18 -1.43 12.51
C SER A 2 4.93 -2.29 11.50
N ASP A 3 5.48 -3.42 11.93
CA ASP A 3 6.21 -4.36 11.04
C ASP A 3 5.38 -4.83 9.84
N LYS A 4 4.05 -4.84 9.97
CA LYS A 4 3.11 -5.18 8.88
C LYS A 4 3.11 -4.13 7.77
N ALA A 5 3.11 -2.84 8.12
CA ALA A 5 3.15 -1.76 7.15
C ALA A 5 4.44 -1.80 6.31
N ARG A 6 5.58 -2.08 6.96
CA ARG A 6 6.86 -2.21 6.28
C ARG A 6 6.91 -3.41 5.33
N LYS A 7 6.51 -4.60 5.79
CA LYS A 7 6.46 -5.80 4.94
C LYS A 7 5.53 -5.63 3.75
N LEU A 8 4.41 -4.94 3.96
CA LEU A 8 3.47 -4.63 2.91
C LEU A 8 4.08 -3.65 1.91
N PHE A 9 4.72 -2.58 2.40
CA PHE A 9 5.43 -1.61 1.57
C PHE A 9 6.49 -2.29 0.71
N GLU A 10 7.36 -3.09 1.31
CA GLU A 10 8.38 -3.89 0.62
C GLU A 10 7.77 -4.88 -0.39
N ALA A 11 6.55 -5.39 -0.13
CA ALA A 11 5.88 -6.26 -1.08
C ALA A 11 5.31 -5.49 -2.28
N LEU A 12 4.94 -4.22 -2.11
CA LEU A 12 4.40 -3.35 -3.15
C LEU A 12 5.49 -2.66 -3.97
N ASP A 13 6.63 -2.39 -3.34
CA ASP A 13 7.81 -1.78 -3.95
C ASP A 13 8.45 -2.79 -4.90
N LEU A 14 8.33 -2.55 -6.22
CA LEU A 14 8.77 -3.50 -7.24
C LEU A 14 10.20 -3.24 -7.66
N ASP A 15 10.64 -1.98 -7.61
CA ASP A 15 12.00 -1.57 -7.97
C ASP A 15 12.93 -1.42 -6.75
N GLU A 16 12.39 -1.60 -5.54
CA GLU A 16 13.10 -1.52 -4.25
C GLU A 16 13.78 -0.16 -4.03
N ASN A 17 13.17 0.91 -4.58
CA ASN A 17 13.72 2.26 -4.48
C ASN A 17 13.34 2.98 -3.16
N GLY A 18 12.45 2.39 -2.35
CA GLY A 18 11.99 2.95 -1.08
C GLY A 18 10.82 3.93 -1.20
N THR A 19 10.18 4.01 -2.37
CA THR A 19 8.97 4.80 -2.67
C THR A 19 8.02 3.97 -3.51
N LEU A 20 6.71 4.16 -3.33
CA LEU A 20 5.71 3.48 -4.16
C LEU A 20 5.12 4.46 -5.15
N THR A 21 5.24 4.16 -6.44
CA THR A 21 4.49 4.88 -7.47
C THR A 21 3.08 4.31 -7.60
N ARG A 22 2.15 5.09 -8.18
CA ARG A 22 0.79 4.63 -8.45
C ARG A 22 0.77 3.35 -9.28
N GLU A 23 1.65 3.27 -10.27
CA GLU A 23 1.73 2.12 -11.17
C GLU A 23 2.17 0.86 -10.42
N GLU A 24 3.18 0.98 -9.55
CA GLU A 24 3.64 -0.14 -8.71
C GLU A 24 2.58 -0.61 -7.75
N VAL A 25 1.88 0.30 -7.08
CA VAL A 25 0.77 -0.05 -6.17
C VAL A 25 -0.31 -0.82 -6.93
N ILE A 26 -0.70 -0.36 -8.11
CA ILE A 26 -1.71 -1.03 -8.94
C ILE A 26 -1.23 -2.41 -9.39
N ILE A 27 -0.02 -2.51 -9.95
CA ILE A 27 0.52 -3.77 -10.47
C ILE A 27 0.71 -4.77 -9.32
N ALA A 28 1.28 -4.34 -8.20
CA ALA A 28 1.55 -5.19 -7.05
C ALA A 28 0.26 -5.61 -6.34
N LEU A 29 -0.76 -4.76 -6.22
CA LEU A 29 -2.06 -5.17 -5.67
C LEU A 29 -2.79 -6.14 -6.61
N ARG A 30 -2.69 -5.95 -7.94
CA ARG A 30 -3.28 -6.88 -8.92
C ARG A 30 -2.59 -8.25 -8.88
N THR A 31 -1.27 -8.29 -8.71
CA THR A 31 -0.48 -9.53 -8.75
C THR A 31 -0.35 -10.21 -7.39
N LYS A 32 -0.02 -9.46 -6.34
CA LYS A 32 0.23 -9.95 -4.97
C LYS A 32 -0.95 -9.74 -4.03
N GLY A 33 -1.89 -8.86 -4.34
CA GLY A 33 -3.05 -8.58 -3.49
C GLY A 33 -3.82 -9.84 -3.07
N PRO A 34 -4.18 -10.77 -3.97
CA PRO A 34 -4.88 -12.01 -3.59
C PRO A 34 -4.10 -12.84 -2.56
N SER A 35 -2.78 -12.93 -2.70
CA SER A 35 -1.90 -13.65 -1.78
C SER A 35 -1.78 -12.95 -0.42
N LEU A 36 -1.67 -11.62 -0.42
CA LEU A 36 -1.59 -10.80 0.79
C LEU A 36 -2.92 -10.74 1.56
N ALA A 37 -4.05 -10.76 0.85
CA ALA A 37 -5.36 -10.93 1.50
C ALA A 37 -5.56 -12.33 2.05
N ALA A 38 -5.08 -13.36 1.34
CA ALA A 38 -5.12 -14.73 1.83
C ALA A 38 -4.25 -14.93 3.08
N SER A 39 -3.12 -14.22 3.19
CA SER A 39 -2.27 -14.25 4.39
C SER A 39 -2.82 -13.41 5.55
N GLY A 40 -3.84 -12.58 5.31
CA GLY A 40 -4.40 -11.66 6.31
C GLY A 40 -3.51 -10.46 6.62
N ASP A 41 -2.45 -10.24 5.82
CA ASP A 41 -1.60 -9.05 5.90
C ASP A 41 -2.25 -7.86 5.19
N LEU A 42 -3.10 -8.11 4.19
CA LEU A 42 -3.99 -7.12 3.60
C LEU A 42 -5.46 -7.39 3.92
N PRO A 43 -6.24 -6.35 4.22
CA PRO A 43 -7.68 -6.47 4.21
C PRO A 43 -8.21 -6.54 2.78
N VAL A 44 -9.32 -7.26 2.61
CA VAL A 44 -9.98 -7.54 1.33
C VAL A 44 -10.24 -6.28 0.50
N TRP A 45 -10.46 -5.11 1.11
CA TRP A 45 -10.70 -3.87 0.38
C TRP A 45 -9.45 -3.26 -0.26
N ALA A 46 -8.24 -3.56 0.25
CA ALA A 46 -6.99 -3.17 -0.39
C ALA A 46 -6.72 -4.00 -1.65
N VAL A 47 -7.32 -5.19 -1.74
CA VAL A 47 -7.33 -6.05 -2.92
C VAL A 47 -8.57 -5.71 -3.75
N GLY A 48 -8.58 -4.51 -4.29
CA GLY A 48 -9.63 -4.03 -5.17
C GLY A 48 -9.14 -3.79 -6.59
N ASP A 49 -10.08 -3.50 -7.50
CA ASP A 49 -9.78 -2.98 -8.84
C ASP A 49 -8.94 -1.70 -8.77
N GLU A 50 -8.35 -1.30 -9.90
CA GLU A 50 -7.48 -0.10 -10.05
C GLU A 50 -8.03 1.17 -9.40
N ASN A 51 -9.36 1.32 -9.34
CA ASN A 51 -10.03 2.43 -8.67
C ASN A 51 -9.82 2.43 -7.14
N ALA A 52 -9.84 1.26 -6.50
CA ALA A 52 -9.60 1.14 -5.07
C ALA A 52 -8.12 1.40 -4.73
N SER A 53 -7.21 0.88 -5.55
CA SER A 53 -5.77 1.15 -5.45
C SER A 53 -5.47 2.64 -5.64
N SER A 54 -6.11 3.27 -6.61
CA SER A 54 -5.99 4.72 -6.86
C SER A 54 -6.51 5.55 -5.69
N ALA A 55 -7.69 5.22 -5.16
CA ALA A 55 -8.25 5.93 -4.01
C ALA A 55 -7.43 5.74 -2.72
N LEU A 56 -6.80 4.57 -2.53
CA LEU A 56 -5.83 4.36 -1.46
C LEU A 56 -4.62 5.26 -1.66
N PHE A 57 -4.08 5.27 -2.88
CA PHE A 57 -2.92 6.07 -3.24
C PHE A 57 -3.18 7.56 -2.98
N ASP A 58 -4.29 8.09 -3.48
CA ASP A 58 -4.68 9.49 -3.30
C ASP A 58 -4.92 9.86 -1.82
N ALA A 59 -5.33 8.89 -0.99
CA ALA A 59 -5.49 9.11 0.44
C ALA A 59 -4.16 9.10 1.21
N ALA A 60 -3.18 8.35 0.72
CA ALA A 60 -1.84 8.25 1.29
C ALA A 60 -0.91 9.36 0.81
N ASP A 61 -1.08 9.84 -0.42
CA ASP A 61 -0.33 10.93 -1.02
C ASP A 61 -0.78 12.27 -0.41
N GLN A 62 -0.19 12.61 0.74
CA GLN A 62 -0.55 13.82 1.48
C GLN A 62 0.12 15.07 0.91
N ASN A 63 1.26 14.90 0.26
CA ASN A 63 2.08 15.98 -0.27
C ASN A 63 1.77 16.28 -1.75
N GLY A 64 1.07 15.38 -2.45
CA GLY A 64 0.67 15.50 -3.85
C GLY A 64 1.82 15.29 -4.84
N ASP A 65 2.88 14.57 -4.44
CA ASP A 65 4.06 14.33 -5.27
C ASP A 65 3.94 13.08 -6.17
N ALA A 66 2.79 12.40 -6.12
CA ALA A 66 2.50 11.19 -6.86
C ALA A 66 3.45 10.01 -6.56
N VAL A 67 4.12 10.02 -5.41
CA VAL A 67 4.83 8.88 -4.82
C VAL A 67 4.41 8.69 -3.36
N LEU A 68 4.54 7.48 -2.83
CA LEU A 68 4.30 7.22 -1.41
C LEU A 68 5.60 6.81 -0.74
N THR A 69 6.02 7.59 0.24
CA THR A 69 7.07 7.15 1.15
C THR A 69 6.54 6.11 2.13
N LEU A 70 7.46 5.35 2.75
CA LEU A 70 7.09 4.42 3.82
C LEU A 70 6.32 5.12 4.95
N GLU A 71 6.66 6.37 5.26
CA GLU A 71 6.02 7.14 6.34
C GLU A 71 4.57 7.50 5.99
N GLU A 72 4.32 7.99 4.78
CA GLU A 72 2.97 8.31 4.28
C GLU A 72 2.09 7.08 4.19
N PHE A 73 2.64 6.00 3.64
CA PHE A 73 1.96 4.72 3.57
C PHE A 73 1.63 4.20 4.96
N ALA A 74 2.63 4.14 5.86
CA ALA A 74 2.47 3.70 7.24
C ALA A 74 1.42 4.54 7.98
N ALA A 75 1.42 5.86 7.82
CA ALA A 75 0.47 6.74 8.49
C ALA A 75 -0.98 6.44 8.09
N VAL A 76 -1.25 6.14 6.82
CA VAL A 76 -2.61 5.81 6.36
C VAL A 76 -3.02 4.41 6.77
N VAL A 77 -2.16 3.41 6.58
CA VAL A 77 -2.49 2.01 6.93
C VAL A 77 -2.62 1.85 8.44
N ASP A 78 -1.76 2.50 9.24
CA ASP A 78 -1.84 2.49 10.70
C ASP A 78 -3.16 3.11 11.18
N ARG A 79 -3.50 4.30 10.68
CA ARG A 79 -4.75 4.99 11.02
C ARG A 79 -5.98 4.21 10.60
N ARG A 80 -5.94 3.54 9.44
CA ARG A 80 -7.10 2.88 8.83
C ARG A 80 -7.28 1.44 9.32
N PHE A 81 -6.21 0.77 9.73
CA PHE A 81 -6.24 -0.60 10.26
C PHE A 81 -6.09 -0.69 11.77
N GLY A 82 -5.74 0.41 12.43
CA GLY A 82 -5.38 0.40 13.84
C GLY A 82 -4.17 -0.49 14.10
N TRP A 83 -3.19 -0.48 13.19
CA TRP A 83 -1.94 -1.24 13.36
C TRP A 83 -0.97 -0.62 14.40
N ALA A 84 -1.47 0.30 15.23
CA ALA A 84 -0.74 1.01 16.28
C ALA A 84 -0.19 0.08 17.37
#